data_AF-A0A9E7LBJ0-F1
#
_entry.id   AF-A0A9E7LBJ0-F1
#
_cell.length_a   1.000
_cell.length_b   1.000
_cell.length_c   1.000
_cell.angle_alpha   90.00
_cell.angle_beta   90.00
_cell.angle_gamma   90.00
#
_symmetry.space_group_name_H-M   'P 1'
#
loop_
_entity.id
_entity.type
_entity.pdbx_description
1 polymer ?
#
loop_
_entity_poly.entity_id
_entity_poly.type
_entity_poly.pdbx_seq_one_letter_code
_entity_poly.pdbx_strand_id
1 'polypeptide(L)'
;MESTIKTMSSAYEDFAAAAASVVREREASGGRRTAATDVALENFRQRWELFRASCDRAEEVMDMARRRITTEYVVDAAASAAERPAEGGLTPVSVPRLEQALHAVNSLAADLRRGPGGAAVSSPSSSPSGVASQAEKAD
;
A
#
# COMPACT_ATOMS: atom_id res chain seq x y z
N MET A 1 -6.34 -14.55 -10.78
CA MET A 1 -6.37 -15.65 -9.79
C MET A 1 -6.28 -17.00 -10.49
N GLU A 2 -7.20 -17.34 -11.40
CA GLU A 2 -7.14 -18.61 -12.15
C GLU A 2 -5.83 -18.81 -12.93
N SER A 3 -5.34 -17.77 -13.63
CA SER A 3 -4.04 -17.80 -14.29
C SER A 3 -2.89 -18.09 -13.32
N THR A 4 -2.91 -17.48 -12.13
CA THR A 4 -1.93 -17.70 -11.07
C THR A 4 -1.95 -19.15 -10.59
N ILE A 5 -3.14 -19.71 -10.34
CA ILE A 5 -3.32 -21.11 -9.94
C ILE A 5 -2.80 -22.05 -11.03
N LYS A 6 -3.09 -21.77 -12.31
CA LYS A 6 -2.59 -22.55 -13.44
C LYS A 6 -1.07 -22.51 -13.54
N THR A 7 -0.46 -21.34 -13.40
CA THR A 7 1.00 -21.19 -13.39
C THR A 7 1.63 -21.97 -12.23
N MET A 8 1.09 -21.86 -11.02
CA MET A 8 1.57 -22.58 -9.85
C MET A 8 1.44 -24.10 -10.01
N SER A 9 0.31 -24.58 -10.55
CA SER A 9 0.07 -26.00 -10.81
C SER A 9 1.05 -26.56 -11.85
N SER A 10 1.27 -25.85 -12.95
CA SER A 10 2.24 -26.24 -13.97
C SER A 10 3.68 -26.24 -13.42
N ALA A 11 4.04 -25.26 -12.58
CA ALA A 11 5.36 -25.23 -11.95
C ALA A 11 5.56 -26.39 -10.96
N TYR A 12 4.51 -26.80 -10.25
CA TYR A 12 4.53 -27.99 -9.39
C TYR A 12 4.72 -29.29 -10.20
N GLU A 13 3.99 -29.45 -11.31
CA GLU A 13 4.14 -30.61 -12.20
C GLU A 13 5.56 -30.72 -12.75
N ASP A 14 6.14 -29.60 -13.21
CA ASP A 14 7.52 -29.52 -13.70
C ASP A 14 8.54 -29.88 -12.60
N PHE A 15 8.32 -29.39 -11.38
CA PHE A 15 9.13 -29.71 -10.20
C PHE A 15 9.07 -31.20 -9.86
N ALA A 16 7.87 -31.79 -9.82
CA ALA A 16 7.67 -33.21 -9.56
C ALA A 16 8.30 -34.09 -10.64
N ALA A 17 8.19 -33.69 -11.92
CA ALA A 17 8.82 -34.36 -13.04
C ALA A 17 10.37 -34.34 -12.92
N ALA A 18 10.94 -33.19 -12.52
CA ALA A 18 12.39 -33.09 -12.29
C ALA A 18 12.85 -33.97 -11.12
N ALA A 19 12.07 -34.04 -10.03
CA ALA A 19 12.33 -34.92 -8.90
C ALA A 19 12.35 -36.41 -9.32
N ALA A 20 11.36 -36.82 -10.11
CA ALA A 20 11.30 -38.16 -10.67
C ALA A 20 12.51 -38.45 -11.58
N SER A 21 12.99 -37.45 -12.33
CA SER A 21 14.19 -37.62 -13.16
C SER A 21 15.44 -37.87 -12.32
N VAL A 22 15.62 -37.17 -11.19
CA VAL A 22 16.75 -37.44 -10.27
C VAL A 22 16.74 -38.88 -9.78
N VAL A 23 15.56 -39.40 -9.40
CA VAL A 23 15.41 -40.79 -8.95
C VAL A 23 15.75 -41.77 -10.07
N ARG A 24 15.19 -41.59 -11.27
CA ARG A 24 15.47 -42.46 -12.42
C ARG A 24 16.95 -42.49 -12.81
N GLU A 25 17.60 -41.33 -12.89
CA GLU A 25 19.03 -41.26 -13.24
C GLU A 25 19.90 -41.92 -12.17
N ARG A 26 19.50 -41.82 -10.90
CA ARG A 26 20.20 -42.47 -9.78
C ARG A 26 19.95 -43.98 -9.75
N GLU A 27 18.76 -44.45 -10.12
CA GLU A 27 18.46 -45.87 -10.23
C GLU A 27 19.20 -46.50 -11.42
N ALA A 28 19.22 -45.83 -12.57
CA ALA A 28 19.93 -46.26 -13.78
C ALA A 28 21.44 -46.44 -13.55
N SER A 29 22.04 -45.69 -12.63
CA SER A 29 23.46 -45.80 -12.27
C SER A 29 23.77 -46.81 -11.16
N GLY A 30 22.75 -47.50 -10.63
CA GLY A 30 22.87 -48.40 -9.48
C GLY A 30 23.09 -47.66 -8.16
N GLY A 31 22.49 -46.48 -7.99
CA GLY A 31 22.60 -45.64 -6.78
C GLY A 31 23.83 -44.74 -6.75
N ARG A 32 24.70 -44.80 -7.78
CA ARG A 32 25.92 -43.99 -7.86
C ARG A 32 25.62 -42.60 -8.37
N ARG A 33 26.33 -41.60 -7.83
CA ARG A 33 26.29 -40.25 -8.39
C ARG A 33 27.05 -40.23 -9.72
N THR A 34 26.44 -39.71 -10.76
CA THR A 34 27.02 -39.59 -12.11
C THR A 34 26.78 -38.18 -12.66
N ALA A 35 27.43 -37.83 -13.76
CA ALA A 35 27.17 -36.57 -14.48
C ALA A 35 25.69 -36.41 -14.88
N ALA A 36 25.00 -37.50 -15.23
CA ALA A 36 23.57 -37.47 -15.53
C ALA A 36 22.73 -37.16 -14.27
N THR A 37 23.09 -37.75 -13.13
CA THR A 37 22.48 -37.41 -11.83
C THR A 37 22.75 -35.96 -11.43
N ASP A 38 23.96 -35.44 -11.70
CA ASP A 38 24.31 -34.03 -11.43
C ASP A 38 23.48 -33.06 -12.28
N VAL A 39 23.32 -33.35 -13.56
CA VAL A 39 22.45 -32.56 -14.47
C VAL A 39 20.99 -32.61 -14.01
N ALA A 40 20.49 -33.78 -13.61
CA ALA A 40 19.13 -33.92 -13.11
C ALA A 40 18.93 -33.15 -11.79
N LEU A 41 19.93 -33.14 -10.90
CA LEU A 41 19.88 -32.40 -9.64
C LEU A 41 19.86 -30.88 -9.86
N GLU A 42 20.65 -30.37 -10.80
CA GLU A 42 20.62 -28.95 -11.12
C GLU A 42 19.29 -28.54 -11.77
N ASN A 43 18.74 -29.37 -12.66
CA ASN A 43 17.39 -29.16 -13.20
C ASN A 43 16.33 -29.16 -12.09
N PHE A 44 16.39 -30.11 -11.17
CA PHE A 44 15.51 -30.17 -10.01
C PHE A 44 15.59 -28.90 -9.16
N ARG A 45 16.80 -28.42 -8.87
CA ARG A 45 17.01 -27.16 -8.14
C ARG A 45 16.37 -25.97 -8.86
N GLN A 46 16.58 -25.85 -10.16
CA GLN A 46 15.99 -24.79 -10.97
C GLN A 46 14.45 -24.86 -10.98
N ARG A 47 13.87 -26.04 -11.13
CA ARG A 47 12.40 -26.21 -11.11
C ARG A 47 11.81 -25.92 -9.73
N TRP A 48 12.52 -26.29 -8.66
CA TRP A 48 12.14 -25.93 -7.29
C TRP A 48 12.09 -24.41 -7.08
N GLU A 49 13.11 -23.68 -7.54
CA GLU A 49 13.15 -22.22 -7.44
C GLU A 49 11.98 -21.56 -8.19
N LEU A 50 11.65 -22.06 -9.39
CA LEU A 50 10.49 -21.59 -10.15
C LEU A 50 9.16 -21.88 -9.45
N PHE A 51 9.00 -23.09 -8.91
CA PHE A 51 7.80 -23.46 -8.15
C PHE A 51 7.64 -22.58 -6.91
N ARG A 52 8.71 -22.35 -6.16
CA ARG A 52 8.70 -21.45 -5.00
C ARG A 52 8.28 -20.03 -5.39
N ALA A 53 8.88 -19.46 -6.42
CA ALA A 53 8.50 -18.12 -6.91
C ALA A 53 7.02 -18.05 -7.34
N SER A 54 6.47 -19.14 -7.88
CA SER A 54 5.05 -19.22 -8.22
C SER A 54 4.13 -19.24 -6.98
N CYS A 55 4.59 -19.87 -5.89
CA CYS A 55 3.89 -19.87 -4.61
C CYS A 55 3.90 -18.47 -3.98
N ASP A 56 5.05 -17.80 -3.96
CA ASP A 56 5.19 -16.43 -3.44
C ASP A 56 4.22 -15.47 -4.18
N ARG A 57 4.15 -15.59 -5.51
CA ARG A 57 3.19 -14.82 -6.32
C ARG A 57 1.74 -15.18 -6.03
N ALA A 58 1.43 -16.44 -5.72
CA ALA A 58 0.08 -16.84 -5.34
C ALA A 58 -0.33 -16.21 -3.99
N GLU A 59 0.59 -16.15 -3.04
CA GLU A 59 0.40 -15.47 -1.75
C GLU A 59 0.13 -13.97 -1.93
N GLU A 60 0.90 -13.28 -2.77
CA GLU A 60 0.65 -11.87 -3.09
C GLU A 60 -0.76 -11.62 -3.64
N VAL A 61 -1.26 -12.50 -4.51
CA VAL A 61 -2.61 -12.41 -5.09
C VAL A 61 -3.68 -12.65 -4.01
N MET A 62 -3.46 -13.59 -3.08
CA MET A 62 -4.36 -13.81 -1.96
C MET A 62 -4.40 -12.62 -1.00
N ASP A 63 -3.25 -12.02 -0.71
CA ASP A 63 -3.16 -10.81 0.11
C ASP A 63 -3.83 -9.62 -0.54
N MET A 64 -3.68 -9.44 -1.86
CA MET A 64 -4.39 -8.43 -2.62
C MET A 64 -5.91 -8.66 -2.53
N ALA A 65 -6.37 -9.90 -2.74
CA ALA A 65 -7.78 -10.24 -2.64
C ALA A 65 -8.33 -9.95 -1.22
N ARG A 66 -7.58 -10.31 -0.18
CA ARG A 66 -7.92 -10.02 1.22
C ARG A 66 -8.06 -8.53 1.49
N ARG A 67 -7.10 -7.72 1.02
CA ARG A 67 -7.15 -6.25 1.14
C ARG A 67 -8.36 -5.67 0.42
N ARG A 68 -8.64 -6.15 -0.79
CA ARG A 68 -9.79 -5.69 -1.58
C ARG A 68 -11.11 -5.98 -0.85
N ILE A 69 -11.31 -7.20 -0.35
CA ILE A 69 -12.50 -7.56 0.41
C ILE A 69 -12.62 -6.69 1.67
N THR A 70 -11.52 -6.47 2.38
CA THR A 70 -11.52 -5.63 3.59
C THR A 70 -11.87 -4.17 3.28
N THR A 71 -11.33 -3.62 2.19
CA THR A 71 -11.65 -2.25 1.76
C THR A 71 -13.08 -2.13 1.28
N GLU A 72 -13.57 -3.06 0.46
CA GLU A 72 -14.98 -3.08 0.01
C GLU A 72 -15.94 -3.16 1.21
N TYR A 73 -15.61 -3.96 2.24
CA TYR A 73 -16.38 -4.02 3.48
C TYR A 73 -16.36 -2.70 4.27
N VAL A 74 -15.20 -2.03 4.38
CA VAL A 74 -15.10 -0.73 5.07
C VAL A 74 -15.89 0.35 4.33
N VAL A 75 -15.87 0.34 2.99
CA VAL A 75 -16.62 1.29 2.16
C VAL A 75 -18.12 1.04 2.27
N ASP A 76 -18.58 -0.21 2.27
CA ASP A 76 -19.99 -0.57 2.45
C ASP A 76 -20.50 -0.25 3.87
N ALA A 77 -19.68 -0.48 4.90
CA ALA A 77 -19.98 -0.08 6.27
C ALA A 77 -20.09 1.45 6.40
N ALA A 78 -19.22 2.21 5.72
CA ALA A 78 -19.29 3.67 5.70
C ALA A 78 -20.50 4.20 4.92
N ALA A 79 -20.86 3.56 3.79
CA ALA A 79 -22.04 3.91 2.99
C ALA A 79 -23.33 3.61 3.75
N SER A 80 -23.45 2.43 4.37
CA SER A 80 -24.60 2.07 5.21
C SER A 80 -24.70 2.90 6.50
N ALA A 81 -23.58 3.41 7.02
CA ALA A 81 -23.58 4.40 8.10
C ALA A 81 -24.04 5.79 7.61
N ALA A 82 -23.77 6.14 6.35
CA ALA A 82 -24.24 7.38 5.73
C ALA A 82 -25.72 7.34 5.31
N GLU A 83 -26.26 6.16 5.01
CA GLU A 83 -27.68 5.96 4.66
C GLU A 83 -28.61 5.74 5.88
N ARG A 84 -28.07 5.56 7.09
CA ARG A 84 -28.91 5.60 8.31
C ARG A 84 -29.37 7.05 8.56
N PRO A 85 -30.69 7.30 8.75
CA PRO A 85 -31.14 8.58 9.27
C PRO A 85 -30.42 8.85 10.58
N ALA A 86 -29.81 10.03 10.68
CA ALA A 86 -29.07 10.47 11.83
C ALA A 86 -29.98 10.59 13.06
N GLU A 87 -30.19 9.50 13.78
CA GLU A 87 -30.58 9.54 15.18
C GLU A 87 -29.36 9.12 16.01
N GLY A 88 -28.57 10.11 16.45
CA GLY A 88 -27.47 9.89 17.40
C GLY A 88 -26.06 10.30 16.95
N GLY A 89 -25.88 11.56 16.52
CA GLY A 89 -24.85 12.41 17.13
C GLY A 89 -23.35 12.17 16.88
N LEU A 90 -22.90 11.46 15.85
CA LEU A 90 -21.48 11.50 15.44
C LEU A 90 -21.36 12.03 14.02
N THR A 91 -20.96 13.29 13.92
CA THR A 91 -20.72 13.98 12.65
C THR A 91 -19.54 13.32 11.92
N PRO A 92 -19.71 12.87 10.67
CA PRO A 92 -18.60 12.36 9.86
C PRO A 92 -17.50 13.43 9.79
N VAL A 93 -16.25 13.03 10.01
CA VAL A 93 -15.09 13.92 9.88
C VAL A 93 -14.96 14.29 8.41
N SER A 94 -15.39 15.51 8.09
CA SER A 94 -15.22 16.09 6.76
C SER A 94 -13.78 16.58 6.60
N VAL A 95 -13.20 16.38 5.43
CA VAL A 95 -11.84 16.85 5.06
C VAL A 95 -11.58 18.30 5.49
N PRO A 96 -12.51 19.26 5.30
CA PRO A 96 -12.30 20.64 5.74
C PRO A 96 -12.14 20.78 7.26
N ARG A 97 -12.78 19.92 8.05
CA ARG A 97 -12.69 19.94 9.52
C ARG A 97 -11.35 19.38 9.99
N LEU A 98 -10.82 18.39 9.29
CA LEU A 98 -9.47 17.86 9.54
C LEU A 98 -8.41 18.90 9.18
N GLU A 99 -8.55 19.57 8.04
CA GLU A 99 -7.66 20.67 7.62
C GLU A 99 -7.69 21.83 8.63
N GLN A 100 -8.87 22.21 9.12
CA GLN A 100 -9.02 23.25 10.14
C GLN A 100 -8.40 22.85 11.48
N ALA A 101 -8.51 21.59 11.89
CA ALA A 101 -7.87 21.07 13.09
C ALA A 101 -6.33 21.07 12.96
N LEU A 102 -5.81 20.64 11.81
CA LEU A 102 -4.37 20.72 11.51
C LEU A 102 -3.86 22.16 11.52
N HIS A 103 -4.64 23.09 10.97
CA HIS A 103 -4.29 24.51 11.01
C HIS A 103 -4.28 25.05 12.44
N ALA A 104 -5.25 24.69 13.28
CA ALA A 104 -5.33 25.13 14.68
C ALA A 104 -4.17 24.60 15.53
N VAL A 105 -3.74 23.35 15.28
CA VAL A 105 -2.57 22.77 15.96
C VAL A 105 -1.29 23.50 15.53
N ASN A 106 -1.13 23.79 14.24
CA ASN A 106 0.04 24.53 13.75
C ASN A 106 0.11 25.96 14.29
N SER A 107 -1.03 26.65 14.42
CA SER A 107 -1.06 27.99 15.05
C SER A 107 -0.70 27.92 16.53
N LEU A 108 -1.25 26.95 17.26
CA LEU A 108 -0.93 26.76 18.68
C LEU A 108 0.55 26.43 18.89
N ALA A 109 1.14 25.60 18.03
CA ALA A 109 2.56 25.30 18.05
C ALA A 109 3.42 26.55 17.77
N ALA A 110 2.97 27.45 16.90
CA ALA A 110 3.63 28.73 16.66
C ALA A 110 3.54 29.67 17.88
N ASP A 111 2.39 29.72 18.55
CA ASP A 111 2.21 30.53 19.77
C ASP A 111 3.05 30.00 20.94
N LEU A 112 3.15 28.69 21.10
CA LEU A 112 4.03 28.06 22.09
C LEU A 112 5.51 28.33 21.80
N ARG A 113 5.92 28.38 20.52
CA ARG A 113 7.26 28.82 20.11
C ARG A 113 7.52 30.29 20.38
N ARG A 114 6.47 31.11 20.47
CA ARG A 114 6.56 32.54 20.81
C ARG A 114 6.75 32.79 22.31
N GLY A 115 6.46 31.79 23.16
CA GLY A 115 6.74 31.77 24.59
C GLY A 115 5.85 32.70 25.44
N PRO A 116 5.43 32.30 26.66
CA PRO A 116 4.70 33.17 27.56
C PRO A 116 5.67 34.15 28.23
N GLY A 117 5.99 35.23 27.54
CA GLY A 117 6.95 36.22 28.02
C GLY A 117 7.26 37.29 26.98
N GLY A 118 6.25 38.07 26.61
CA GLY A 118 6.41 39.17 25.66
C GLY A 118 5.22 40.12 25.66
N ALA A 119 4.78 40.55 26.85
CA ALA A 119 3.86 41.68 26.93
C ALA A 119 4.63 42.98 26.63
N ALA A 120 4.14 43.66 25.58
CA ALA A 120 4.20 45.09 25.33
C ALA A 120 5.57 45.77 25.13
N VAL A 121 5.78 46.25 23.91
CA VAL A 121 5.78 47.70 23.70
C VAL A 121 4.75 48.01 22.62
N SER A 122 3.67 48.65 23.06
CA SER A 122 2.88 49.54 22.21
C SER A 122 3.69 50.82 22.03
N SER A 123 3.82 51.27 20.78
CA SER A 123 3.94 52.70 20.50
C SER A 123 3.05 53.05 19.30
N PRO A 124 2.45 54.25 19.29
CA PRO A 124 1.21 54.53 18.58
C PRO A 124 1.40 55.40 17.33
N SER A 125 0.34 55.49 16.51
CA SER A 125 0.05 56.49 15.46
C SER A 125 1.06 56.57 14.30
N SER A 126 0.67 56.38 13.04
CA SER A 126 -0.21 57.30 12.34
C SER A 126 -1.03 56.67 11.19
N SER A 127 -2.29 57.09 11.19
CA SER A 127 -3.43 56.97 10.28
C SER A 127 -3.18 57.12 8.75
N PRO A 128 -4.23 56.88 7.92
CA PRO A 128 -4.13 56.31 6.57
C PRO A 128 -4.19 57.36 5.44
N SER A 129 -3.71 56.98 4.27
CA SER A 129 -3.97 57.59 2.97
C SER A 129 -3.47 56.58 1.94
N GLY A 130 -4.16 56.20 0.88
CA GLY A 130 -5.37 56.68 0.22
C GLY A 130 -5.36 55.96 -1.13
N VAL A 131 -6.51 55.48 -1.56
CA VAL A 131 -6.75 54.79 -2.83
C VAL A 131 -6.16 55.56 -4.03
N ALA A 132 -5.46 54.85 -4.94
CA ALA A 132 -5.56 55.06 -6.39
C ALA A 132 -4.82 53.95 -7.17
N SER A 133 -5.57 53.02 -7.74
CA SER A 133 -5.20 52.36 -9.00
C SER A 133 -6.48 52.08 -9.75
N GLN A 134 -6.83 52.97 -10.66
CA GLN A 134 -7.87 52.74 -11.65
C GLN A 134 -7.54 53.47 -12.95
N ALA A 135 -7.93 52.80 -14.04
CA ALA A 135 -7.94 53.15 -15.47
C ALA A 135 -6.87 52.37 -16.27
N GLU A 136 -7.15 51.19 -16.86
CA GLU A 136 -8.21 50.78 -17.81
C GLU A 136 -8.08 51.42 -19.21
N LYS A 137 -8.05 50.53 -20.24
CA LYS A 137 -8.20 50.69 -21.71
C LYS A 137 -7.07 51.39 -22.48
N ALA A 138 -6.39 50.79 -23.46
CA ALA A 138 -6.82 50.07 -24.69
C ALA A 138 -7.59 50.97 -25.68
N ASP A 139 -6.85 51.64 -26.57
CA ASP A 139 -6.94 51.51 -28.03
C ASP A 139 -5.57 51.85 -28.64
#